data_AF-A0A918DDF2-F1
#
_entry.id   AF-A0A918DDF2-F1
#
_cell.length_a   1.000
_cell.length_b   1.000
_cell.length_c   1.000
_cell.angle_alpha   90.00
_cell.angle_beta   90.00
_cell.angle_gamma   90.00
#
_symmetry.space_group_name_H-M   'P 1'
#
loop_
_entity.id
_entity.type
_entity.pdbx_description
1 polymer ?
#
loop_
_entity_poly.entity_id
_entity_poly.type
_entity_poly.pdbx_seq_one_letter_code
_entity_poly.pdbx_strand_id
1 'polypeptide(L)'
;MAFARWNGEHPAISDLATGTGPDAASACARALGEMAENLSIGAGSHPQPVPAIGRDGKVIVADSRMLIPAGSADPGSEGVAAGETMAEAKIAALYERIERAAYALWWGGGLAARKAHLPTPLLRQYRQAQTQRRSMLWHLPLMNAVTICLVLTDDGQCGQIAMGTAAHSDPHRAADAALREALQAEIAWLAPPHHPDVVHRDAMHAALRSRLPVLLGAGRTVVDRGGDGDPLLRIEAELVGRGLDWGYADLTAAGIGVPVVRCVIPGWPLARPILMSPNRADGAAVTQSLASFAYAAAVGG
;
A
#
# COMPACT_ATOMS: atom_id res chain seq x y z
N MET A 1 -2.63 -7.95 18.57
CA MET A 1 -2.30 -6.72 17.85
C MET A 1 -2.21 -5.64 18.90
N ALA A 2 -1.05 -5.01 19.02
CA ALA A 2 -0.89 -3.89 19.92
C ALA A 2 -0.95 -2.59 19.12
N PHE A 3 -1.45 -1.56 19.77
CA PHE A 3 -1.39 -0.18 19.32
C PHE A 3 -0.41 0.53 20.26
N ALA A 4 0.58 1.23 19.73
CA ALA A 4 1.48 2.01 20.55
C ALA A 4 0.89 3.40 20.79
N ARG A 5 0.89 3.82 22.06
CA ARG A 5 0.53 5.16 22.50
C ARG A 5 1.81 5.96 22.76
N TRP A 6 1.91 7.16 22.19
CA TRP A 6 2.85 8.16 22.66
C TRP A 6 2.14 9.05 23.69
N ASN A 7 2.60 9.03 24.95
CA ASN A 7 2.03 9.84 26.03
C ASN A 7 2.63 11.26 26.04
N GLY A 8 2.13 12.11 25.14
CA GLY A 8 2.13 13.56 25.28
C GLY A 8 0.70 14.03 25.06
N GLU A 9 0.20 14.93 25.90
CA GLU A 9 -1.17 15.47 25.86
C GLU A 9 -1.60 15.83 24.41
N HIS A 10 -2.78 15.36 23.96
CA HIS A 10 -3.42 15.48 22.61
C HIS A 10 -3.58 14.14 21.83
N PRO A 11 -4.63 14.00 20.98
CA PRO A 11 -5.44 12.77 20.85
C PRO A 11 -4.77 11.61 20.10
N ALA A 12 -5.39 10.43 20.26
CA ALA A 12 -4.94 9.07 19.94
C ALA A 12 -4.56 8.74 18.48
N ILE A 13 -4.51 9.73 17.60
CA ILE A 13 -4.18 9.65 16.19
C ILE A 13 -3.37 10.92 15.95
N SER A 14 -2.08 10.81 15.64
CA SER A 14 -1.54 11.90 14.85
C SER A 14 -2.29 11.84 13.53
N ASP A 15 -2.88 12.95 13.08
CA ASP A 15 -3.43 13.04 11.72
C ASP A 15 -2.39 12.69 10.64
N LEU A 16 -1.12 12.52 11.03
CA LEU A 16 0.02 12.23 10.19
C LEU A 16 0.52 10.76 10.25
N ALA A 17 0.09 9.87 11.15
CA ALA A 17 0.62 8.48 11.13
C ALA A 17 -0.18 7.47 11.98
N THR A 18 -0.24 6.20 11.54
CA THR A 18 -0.77 5.07 12.31
C THR A 18 0.03 3.77 12.11
N GLY A 19 0.56 3.21 13.20
CA GLY A 19 1.30 1.94 13.15
C GLY A 19 0.51 0.72 13.60
N THR A 20 0.71 -0.40 12.90
CA THR A 20 0.28 -1.75 13.35
C THR A 20 1.45 -2.70 13.49
N GLY A 21 1.33 -3.65 14.42
CA GLY A 21 2.33 -4.69 14.62
C GLY A 21 1.82 -5.87 15.43
N PRO A 22 2.59 -6.98 15.46
CA PRO A 22 2.30 -8.12 16.31
C PRO A 22 2.33 -7.73 17.80
N ASP A 23 3.20 -6.79 18.17
CA ASP A 23 3.41 -6.24 19.51
C ASP A 23 3.50 -4.70 19.51
N ALA A 24 3.60 -4.12 20.70
CA ALA A 24 3.53 -2.67 20.89
C ALA A 24 4.76 -1.96 20.34
N ALA A 25 5.94 -2.59 20.46
CA ALA A 25 7.18 -2.02 19.96
C ALA A 25 7.14 -1.91 18.43
N SER A 26 6.71 -2.97 17.74
CA SER A 26 6.57 -3.01 16.29
C SER A 26 5.52 -2.01 15.78
N ALA A 27 4.40 -1.87 16.49
CA ALA A 27 3.39 -0.87 16.16
C ALA A 27 3.93 0.56 16.33
N CYS A 28 4.70 0.81 17.39
CA CYS A 28 5.35 2.11 17.62
C CYS A 28 6.34 2.45 16.51
N ALA A 29 7.21 1.49 16.17
CA ALA A 29 8.21 1.65 15.13
C ALA A 29 7.55 1.97 13.77
N ARG A 30 6.46 1.27 13.42
CA ARG A 30 5.72 1.55 12.17
C ARG A 30 5.07 2.94 12.18
N ALA A 31 4.50 3.38 13.30
CA ALA A 31 3.94 4.72 13.42
C ALA A 31 5.01 5.82 13.27
N LEU A 32 6.19 5.61 13.87
CA LEU A 32 7.32 6.53 13.72
C LEU A 32 7.88 6.55 12.30
N GLY A 33 7.92 5.38 11.63
CA GLY A 33 8.30 5.28 10.22
C GLY A 33 7.36 6.08 9.32
N GLU A 34 6.04 5.88 9.44
CA GLU A 34 5.05 6.63 8.66
C GLU A 34 5.09 8.14 8.95
N MET A 35 5.34 8.53 10.20
CA MET A 35 5.58 9.94 10.54
C MET A 35 6.81 10.49 9.80
N ALA A 36 7.92 9.74 9.80
CA ALA A 36 9.14 10.14 9.10
C ALA A 36 8.91 10.25 7.58
N GLU A 37 8.13 9.34 7.00
CA GLU A 37 7.70 9.41 5.60
C GLU A 37 6.92 10.70 5.34
N ASN A 38 5.84 10.94 6.08
CA ASN A 38 4.95 12.09 5.85
C ASN A 38 5.66 13.43 6.07
N LEU A 39 6.57 13.53 7.04
CA LEU A 39 7.39 14.72 7.25
C LEU A 39 8.48 14.89 6.18
N SER A 40 8.88 13.82 5.49
CA SER A 40 9.93 13.86 4.46
C SER A 40 9.38 14.09 3.06
N ILE A 41 8.10 13.79 2.83
CA ILE A 41 7.45 13.93 1.52
C ILE A 41 7.05 15.40 1.29
N GLY A 42 7.82 16.10 0.46
CA GLY A 42 7.36 17.35 -0.17
C GLY A 42 8.37 18.49 -0.14
N ALA A 43 7.90 19.64 -0.63
CA ALA A 43 8.74 20.82 -0.86
C ALA A 43 9.29 21.46 0.43
N GLY A 44 8.61 21.25 1.57
CA GLY A 44 9.06 21.78 2.87
C GLY A 44 10.37 21.13 3.33
N SER A 45 10.51 19.83 3.10
CA SER A 45 11.72 19.07 3.46
C SER A 45 12.77 19.07 2.35
N HIS A 46 12.32 19.18 1.10
CA HIS A 46 13.17 19.22 -0.09
C HIS A 46 12.79 20.41 -0.97
N PRO A 47 13.46 21.57 -0.87
CA PRO A 47 13.09 22.75 -1.68
C PRO A 47 13.30 22.55 -3.18
N GLN A 48 14.29 21.73 -3.55
CA GLN A 48 14.61 21.41 -4.95
C GLN A 48 13.96 20.09 -5.40
N PRO A 49 13.70 19.91 -6.71
CA PRO A 49 13.28 18.62 -7.26
C PRO A 49 14.18 17.48 -6.81
N VAL A 50 13.58 16.35 -6.43
CA VAL A 50 14.31 15.14 -6.08
C VAL A 50 14.10 14.11 -7.17
N PRO A 51 15.11 13.79 -8.00
CA PRO A 51 14.92 12.85 -9.09
C PRO A 51 14.87 11.41 -8.58
N ALA A 52 14.01 10.60 -9.21
CA ALA A 52 14.09 9.15 -9.09
C ALA A 52 15.10 8.62 -10.09
N ILE A 53 16.17 7.98 -9.59
CA ILE A 53 17.29 7.50 -10.41
C ILE A 53 17.18 5.99 -10.58
N GLY A 54 17.30 5.54 -11.83
CA GLY A 54 17.31 4.13 -12.22
C GLY A 54 18.67 3.48 -12.04
N ARG A 55 18.72 2.16 -12.21
CA ARG A 55 19.93 1.33 -12.01
C ARG A 55 21.14 1.74 -12.87
N ASP A 56 20.89 2.33 -14.03
CA ASP A 56 21.87 2.78 -15.01
C ASP A 56 22.24 4.26 -14.84
N GLY A 57 21.75 4.89 -13.76
CA GLY A 57 21.92 6.32 -13.50
C GLY A 57 20.94 7.20 -14.29
N LYS A 58 20.05 6.63 -15.11
CA LYS A 58 19.04 7.38 -15.86
C LYS A 58 18.03 8.00 -14.89
N VAL A 59 17.66 9.25 -15.16
CA VAL A 59 16.53 9.89 -14.48
C VAL A 59 15.23 9.26 -14.99
N ILE A 60 14.52 8.58 -14.10
CA ILE A 60 13.22 7.96 -14.39
C ILE A 60 12.09 8.99 -14.24
N VAL A 61 12.17 9.81 -13.20
CA VAL A 61 11.30 10.97 -12.98
C VAL A 61 12.15 12.12 -12.44
N ALA A 62 11.98 13.31 -13.00
CA ALA A 62 12.79 14.49 -12.64
C ALA A 62 12.45 15.04 -11.24
N ASP A 63 11.19 14.95 -10.82
CA ASP A 63 10.75 15.32 -9.49
C ASP A 63 9.79 14.29 -8.90
N SER A 64 10.30 13.48 -7.99
CA SER A 64 9.53 12.45 -7.31
C SER A 64 8.70 13.00 -6.16
N ARG A 65 8.83 14.28 -5.76
CA ARG A 65 8.09 14.84 -4.61
C ARG A 65 6.58 14.85 -4.83
N MET A 66 6.14 14.96 -6.08
CA MET A 66 4.73 15.00 -6.49
C MET A 66 4.46 13.95 -7.57
N LEU A 67 3.82 12.84 -7.22
CA LEU A 67 3.42 11.82 -8.22
C LEU A 67 1.95 11.92 -8.65
N ILE A 68 1.14 12.73 -7.97
CA ILE A 68 -0.27 12.94 -8.29
C ILE A 68 -0.39 14.13 -9.27
N PRO A 69 -1.34 14.12 -10.23
CA PRO A 69 -1.46 15.19 -11.22
C PRO A 69 -1.51 16.61 -10.64
N ALA A 70 -1.09 17.58 -11.47
CA ALA A 70 -1.11 18.99 -11.14
C ALA A 70 -2.49 19.44 -10.62
N GLY A 71 -2.49 20.08 -9.44
CA GLY A 71 -3.70 20.55 -8.74
C GLY A 71 -4.02 19.79 -7.44
N SER A 72 -3.37 18.65 -7.19
CA SER A 72 -3.40 18.00 -5.87
C SER A 72 -2.46 18.72 -4.90
N ALA A 73 -2.99 19.15 -3.75
CA ALA A 73 -2.16 19.65 -2.63
C ALA A 73 -1.41 18.51 -1.91
N ASP A 74 -1.79 17.26 -2.20
CA ASP A 74 -1.24 16.06 -1.61
C ASP A 74 -0.10 15.51 -2.49
N PRO A 75 1.14 15.40 -1.95
CA PRO A 75 2.29 14.86 -2.67
C PRO A 75 2.20 13.36 -2.98
N GLY A 76 1.24 12.66 -2.36
CA GLY A 76 0.98 11.23 -2.47
C GLY A 76 2.01 10.40 -1.74
N SER A 77 1.58 9.48 -0.87
CA SER A 77 2.48 8.57 -0.13
C SER A 77 2.86 7.30 -0.90
N GLU A 78 2.27 7.05 -2.07
CA GLU A 78 2.47 5.78 -2.78
C GLU A 78 3.94 5.53 -3.16
N GLY A 79 4.43 4.37 -2.74
CA GLY A 79 5.78 3.93 -3.00
C GLY A 79 6.79 4.67 -2.11
N VAL A 80 6.38 5.25 -0.98
CA VAL A 80 7.28 5.87 -0.02
C VAL A 80 7.42 4.94 1.18
N ALA A 81 8.66 4.74 1.63
CA ALA A 81 8.89 4.03 2.87
C ALA A 81 10.10 4.57 3.63
N ALA A 82 10.01 4.56 4.96
CA ALA A 82 11.12 4.71 5.85
C ALA A 82 11.80 3.36 6.17
N GLY A 83 13.06 3.41 6.58
CA GLY A 83 13.81 2.25 7.08
C GLY A 83 14.92 2.67 8.03
N GLU A 84 15.45 1.74 8.82
CA GLU A 84 16.64 2.03 9.66
C GLU A 84 17.87 2.21 8.78
N THR A 85 17.86 1.56 7.61
CA THR A 85 18.87 1.73 6.56
C THR A 85 18.24 2.12 5.23
N MET A 86 19.06 2.68 4.33
CA MET A 86 18.67 3.00 2.96
C MET A 86 18.21 1.73 2.19
N ALA A 87 18.83 0.58 2.46
CA ALA A 87 18.47 -0.68 1.82
C ALA A 87 17.06 -1.14 2.24
N GLU A 88 16.74 -1.02 3.54
CA GLU A 88 15.42 -1.34 4.08
C GLU A 88 14.34 -0.41 3.54
N ALA A 89 14.61 0.90 3.50
CA ALA A 89 13.69 1.90 2.93
C ALA A 89 13.41 1.60 1.44
N LYS A 90 14.44 1.25 0.66
CA LYS A 90 14.28 0.89 -0.77
C LYS A 90 13.38 -0.31 -0.97
N ILE A 91 13.60 -1.40 -0.23
CA ILE A 91 12.80 -2.62 -0.42
C ILE A 91 11.37 -2.44 0.08
N ALA A 92 11.16 -1.70 1.17
CA ALA A 92 9.83 -1.36 1.66
C ALA A 92 9.06 -0.49 0.67
N ALA A 93 9.70 0.55 0.12
CA ALA A 93 9.12 1.43 -0.90
C ALA A 93 8.75 0.65 -2.17
N LEU A 94 9.60 -0.30 -2.56
CA LEU A 94 9.33 -1.19 -3.70
C LEU A 94 8.15 -2.13 -3.44
N TYR A 95 8.06 -2.74 -2.25
CA TYR A 95 6.90 -3.56 -1.88
C TYR A 95 5.61 -2.75 -1.93
N GLU A 96 5.59 -1.55 -1.33
CA GLU A 96 4.39 -0.72 -1.35
C GLU A 96 4.01 -0.34 -2.80
N ARG A 97 4.98 0.03 -3.64
CA ARG A 97 4.71 0.37 -5.04
C ARG A 97 4.10 -0.81 -5.81
N ILE A 98 4.61 -2.02 -5.60
CA ILE A 98 4.09 -3.28 -6.18
C ILE A 98 2.66 -3.55 -5.69
N GLU A 99 2.44 -3.43 -4.38
CA GLU A 99 1.14 -3.60 -3.76
C GLU A 99 0.09 -2.67 -4.37
N ARG A 100 0.39 -1.36 -4.42
CA ARG A 100 -0.52 -0.33 -4.93
C ARG A 100 -0.82 -0.53 -6.41
N ALA A 101 0.16 -0.93 -7.22
CA ALA A 101 -0.06 -1.28 -8.63
C ALA A 101 -0.99 -2.48 -8.79
N ALA A 102 -0.75 -3.56 -8.04
CA ALA A 102 -1.57 -4.76 -8.09
C ALA A 102 -3.01 -4.48 -7.63
N TYR A 103 -3.15 -3.70 -6.56
CA TYR A 103 -4.44 -3.27 -6.04
C TYR A 103 -5.19 -2.40 -7.05
N ALA A 104 -4.53 -1.40 -7.66
CA ALA A 104 -5.10 -0.56 -8.71
C ALA A 104 -5.60 -1.38 -9.91
N LEU A 105 -4.79 -2.33 -10.39
CA LEU A 105 -5.17 -3.20 -11.50
C LEU A 105 -6.34 -4.11 -11.13
N TRP A 106 -6.34 -4.69 -9.93
CA TRP A 106 -7.45 -5.52 -9.45
C TRP A 106 -8.73 -4.69 -9.35
N TRP A 107 -8.65 -3.51 -8.73
CA TRP A 107 -9.76 -2.59 -8.61
C TRP A 107 -10.31 -2.19 -9.98
N GLY A 108 -9.44 -1.96 -10.96
CA GLY A 108 -9.80 -1.67 -12.34
C GLY A 108 -10.32 -2.86 -13.15
N GLY A 109 -10.28 -4.09 -12.61
CA GLY A 109 -10.61 -5.32 -13.34
C GLY A 109 -9.51 -5.84 -14.27
N GLY A 110 -8.33 -5.20 -14.29
CA GLY A 110 -7.16 -5.60 -15.06
C GLY A 110 -6.30 -6.71 -14.41
N LEU A 111 -6.58 -7.08 -13.16
CA LEU A 111 -5.91 -8.18 -12.46
C LEU A 111 -6.92 -9.06 -11.72
N ALA A 112 -6.92 -10.36 -12.04
CA ALA A 112 -7.80 -11.32 -11.38
C ALA A 112 -7.23 -11.77 -10.03
N ALA A 113 -8.01 -11.57 -8.96
CA ALA A 113 -7.68 -12.10 -7.64
C ALA A 113 -7.77 -13.64 -7.61
N ARG A 114 -6.91 -14.28 -6.81
CA ARG A 114 -6.91 -15.73 -6.61
C ARG A 114 -7.11 -16.03 -5.14
N LYS A 115 -8.09 -16.87 -4.79
CA LYS A 115 -8.37 -17.19 -3.39
C LYS A 115 -7.13 -17.86 -2.77
N ALA A 116 -6.87 -17.60 -1.50
CA ALA A 116 -5.76 -18.25 -0.78
C ALA A 116 -6.16 -18.57 0.66
N HIS A 117 -5.31 -19.32 1.35
CA HIS A 117 -5.60 -19.76 2.70
C HIS A 117 -5.29 -18.64 3.69
N LEU A 118 -6.29 -18.22 4.45
CA LEU A 118 -6.09 -17.26 5.52
C LEU A 118 -5.40 -17.97 6.72
N PRO A 119 -4.31 -17.42 7.28
CA PRO A 119 -3.62 -18.01 8.44
C PRO A 119 -4.52 -17.99 9.69
N THR A 120 -5.30 -19.06 9.86
CA THR A 120 -6.34 -19.14 10.89
C THR A 120 -5.81 -19.07 12.33
N PRO A 121 -4.66 -19.67 12.69
CA PRO A 121 -4.09 -19.51 14.03
C PRO A 121 -3.81 -18.04 14.39
N LEU A 122 -3.26 -17.28 13.46
CA LEU A 122 -2.94 -15.85 13.64
C LEU A 122 -4.20 -15.00 13.76
N LEU A 123 -5.21 -15.26 12.91
CA LEU A 123 -6.52 -14.62 13.03
C LEU A 123 -7.13 -14.84 14.42
N ARG A 124 -7.12 -16.09 14.91
CA ARG A 124 -7.64 -16.42 16.24
C ARG A 124 -6.87 -15.70 17.35
N GLN A 125 -5.56 -15.57 17.22
CA GLN A 125 -4.74 -14.82 18.16
C GLN A 125 -5.15 -13.34 18.20
N TYR A 126 -5.28 -12.70 17.03
CA TYR A 126 -5.68 -11.28 16.98
C TYR A 126 -7.09 -11.02 17.46
N ARG A 127 -8.03 -11.92 17.16
CA ARG A 127 -9.42 -11.81 17.63
C ARG A 127 -9.64 -12.30 19.05
N GLN A 128 -8.60 -12.79 19.74
CA GLN A 128 -8.74 -13.44 21.05
C GLN A 128 -9.84 -14.53 21.03
N ALA A 129 -9.81 -15.36 19.99
CA ALA A 129 -10.79 -16.41 19.69
C ALA A 129 -12.23 -15.95 19.39
N GLN A 130 -12.51 -14.65 19.26
CA GLN A 130 -13.82 -14.17 18.81
C GLN A 130 -14.05 -14.48 17.32
N THR A 131 -15.26 -14.93 16.96
CA THR A 131 -15.61 -15.37 15.59
C THR A 131 -16.76 -14.58 14.97
N GLN A 132 -17.08 -13.39 15.50
CA GLN A 132 -18.23 -12.58 15.07
C GLN A 132 -18.09 -12.04 13.64
N ARG A 133 -16.86 -12.03 13.10
CA ARG A 133 -16.57 -11.54 11.76
C ARG A 133 -15.96 -12.64 10.91
N ARG A 134 -16.36 -12.69 9.64
CA ARG A 134 -15.74 -13.53 8.61
C ARG A 134 -14.51 -12.82 8.09
N SER A 135 -13.46 -13.58 7.80
CA SER A 135 -12.24 -13.07 7.16
C SER A 135 -11.83 -13.99 6.02
N MET A 136 -11.41 -13.41 4.90
CA MET A 136 -11.05 -14.12 3.67
C MET A 136 -9.80 -13.48 3.06
N LEU A 137 -8.99 -14.28 2.37
CA LEU A 137 -7.72 -13.85 1.77
C LEU A 137 -7.66 -14.21 0.29
N TRP A 138 -7.09 -13.30 -0.51
CA TRP A 138 -6.77 -13.49 -1.91
C TRP A 138 -5.34 -13.02 -2.21
N HIS A 139 -4.74 -13.59 -3.25
CA HIS A 139 -3.53 -13.07 -3.88
C HIS A 139 -3.85 -12.26 -5.12
N LEU A 140 -3.07 -11.20 -5.32
CA LEU A 140 -3.06 -10.38 -6.53
C LEU A 140 -1.78 -10.70 -7.33
N PRO A 141 -1.83 -11.59 -8.33
CA PRO A 141 -0.63 -12.19 -8.94
C PRO A 141 0.01 -11.26 -9.98
N LEU A 142 0.43 -10.06 -9.58
CA LEU A 142 1.12 -9.11 -10.46
C LEU A 142 2.52 -9.62 -10.84
N MET A 143 3.25 -10.18 -9.88
CA MET A 143 4.61 -10.68 -10.06
C MET A 143 4.92 -11.92 -9.21
N ASN A 144 5.97 -12.66 -9.57
CA ASN A 144 6.32 -13.93 -8.95
C ASN A 144 7.23 -13.77 -7.73
N ALA A 145 8.12 -12.77 -7.73
CA ALA A 145 9.08 -12.54 -6.65
C ALA A 145 8.42 -12.02 -5.36
N VAL A 146 7.16 -11.58 -5.42
CA VAL A 146 6.43 -10.93 -4.32
C VAL A 146 5.04 -11.52 -4.20
N THR A 147 4.66 -11.90 -2.98
CA THR A 147 3.28 -12.23 -2.64
C THR A 147 2.54 -10.96 -2.29
N ILE A 148 1.44 -10.69 -2.99
CA ILE A 148 0.57 -9.55 -2.72
C ILE A 148 -0.77 -10.08 -2.24
N CYS A 149 -1.12 -9.76 -1.00
CA CYS A 149 -2.32 -10.22 -0.33
C CYS A 149 -3.38 -9.12 -0.28
N LEU A 150 -4.63 -9.52 -0.44
CA LEU A 150 -5.82 -8.74 -0.13
C LEU A 150 -6.62 -9.54 0.90
N VAL A 151 -6.89 -8.94 2.05
CA VAL A 151 -7.76 -9.51 3.08
C VAL A 151 -9.04 -8.70 3.15
N LEU A 152 -10.17 -9.40 3.18
CA LEU A 152 -11.48 -8.79 3.43
C LEU A 152 -12.05 -9.37 4.72
N THR A 153 -12.65 -8.51 5.53
CA THR A 153 -13.44 -8.92 6.69
C THR A 153 -14.84 -8.33 6.66
N ASP A 154 -15.82 -9.09 7.13
CA ASP A 154 -17.20 -8.64 7.23
C ASP A 154 -17.93 -9.22 8.45
N ASP A 155 -19.11 -8.69 8.73
CA ASP A 155 -20.05 -9.11 9.80
C ASP A 155 -20.86 -10.37 9.48
N GLY A 156 -20.51 -11.11 8.43
CA GLY A 156 -21.27 -12.26 7.91
C GLY A 156 -22.42 -11.88 6.98
N GLN A 157 -22.86 -10.62 6.98
CA GLN A 157 -23.93 -10.10 6.14
C GLN A 157 -23.44 -9.08 5.09
N CYS A 158 -22.13 -8.80 5.08
CA CYS A 158 -21.51 -7.75 4.26
C CYS A 158 -22.12 -6.35 4.53
N GLY A 159 -22.57 -6.10 5.77
CA GLY A 159 -23.07 -4.80 6.23
C GLY A 159 -21.96 -3.90 6.77
N GLN A 160 -20.90 -4.50 7.31
CA GLN A 160 -19.70 -3.81 7.79
C GLN A 160 -18.47 -4.46 7.17
N ILE A 161 -17.97 -3.91 6.07
CA ILE A 161 -16.80 -4.45 5.36
C ILE A 161 -15.55 -3.67 5.77
N ALA A 162 -14.44 -4.38 5.98
CA ALA A 162 -13.10 -3.81 6.06
C ALA A 162 -12.16 -4.60 5.17
N MET A 163 -11.07 -3.95 4.74
CA MET A 163 -10.10 -4.55 3.83
C MET A 163 -8.70 -4.06 4.19
N GLY A 164 -7.71 -4.92 3.99
CA GLY A 164 -6.29 -4.58 4.05
C GLY A 164 -5.54 -5.21 2.89
N THR A 165 -4.44 -4.59 2.49
CA THR A 165 -3.54 -5.11 1.46
C THR A 165 -2.12 -5.15 2.01
N ALA A 166 -1.28 -6.01 1.46
CA ALA A 166 0.15 -5.99 1.76
C ALA A 166 0.93 -6.74 0.69
N ALA A 167 2.16 -6.32 0.45
CA ALA A 167 3.10 -7.07 -0.38
C ALA A 167 4.37 -7.42 0.40
N HIS A 168 4.85 -8.64 0.22
CA HIS A 168 6.12 -9.08 0.78
C HIS A 168 6.66 -10.32 0.04
N SER A 169 7.99 -10.52 0.04
CA SER A 169 8.60 -11.71 -0.59
C SER A 169 8.37 -13.01 0.19
N ASP A 170 8.35 -12.93 1.52
CA ASP A 170 7.79 -13.94 2.43
C ASP A 170 6.24 -13.85 2.42
N PRO A 171 5.54 -14.89 1.93
CA PRO A 171 4.09 -14.93 1.89
C PRO A 171 3.41 -14.84 3.26
N HIS A 172 4.03 -15.37 4.31
CA HIS A 172 3.47 -15.30 5.67
C HIS A 172 3.44 -13.88 6.19
N ARG A 173 4.50 -13.10 5.92
CA ARG A 173 4.55 -11.67 6.26
C ARG A 173 3.54 -10.85 5.46
N ALA A 174 3.33 -11.17 4.17
CA ALA A 174 2.31 -10.51 3.36
C ALA A 174 0.90 -10.78 3.90
N ALA A 175 0.58 -12.04 4.20
CA ALA A 175 -0.72 -12.43 4.75
C ALA A 175 -0.98 -11.81 6.15
N ASP A 176 0.02 -11.83 7.04
CA ASP A 176 -0.06 -11.18 8.36
C ASP A 176 -0.30 -9.67 8.23
N ALA A 177 0.52 -8.98 7.45
CA ALA A 177 0.41 -7.54 7.28
C ALA A 177 -0.96 -7.12 6.70
N ALA A 178 -1.42 -7.80 5.65
CA ALA A 178 -2.74 -7.53 5.07
C ALA A 178 -3.88 -7.79 6.07
N LEU A 179 -3.74 -8.83 6.91
CA LEU A 179 -4.71 -9.11 7.97
C LEU A 179 -4.70 -8.01 9.04
N ARG A 180 -3.53 -7.56 9.49
CA ARG A 180 -3.43 -6.45 10.47
C ARG A 180 -4.03 -5.16 9.93
N GLU A 181 -3.79 -4.83 8.67
CA GLU A 181 -4.41 -3.65 8.04
C GLU A 181 -5.94 -3.79 7.98
N ALA A 182 -6.45 -4.97 7.60
CA ALA A 182 -7.90 -5.19 7.58
C ALA A 182 -8.51 -5.06 8.98
N LEU A 183 -7.84 -5.57 10.03
CA LEU A 183 -8.29 -5.46 11.41
C LEU A 183 -8.18 -4.02 11.95
N GLN A 184 -7.19 -3.24 11.53
CA GLN A 184 -7.13 -1.80 11.83
C GLN A 184 -8.31 -1.08 11.20
N ALA A 185 -8.63 -1.37 9.93
CA ALA A 185 -9.78 -0.80 9.23
C ALA A 185 -11.13 -1.19 9.89
N GLU A 186 -11.22 -2.33 10.57
CA GLU A 186 -12.41 -2.68 11.37
C GLU A 186 -12.70 -1.67 12.49
N ILE A 187 -11.67 -1.04 13.06
CA ILE A 187 -11.81 -0.12 14.19
C ILE A 187 -12.61 1.12 13.79
N ALA A 188 -12.57 1.52 12.52
CA ALA A 188 -13.36 2.64 12.01
C ALA A 188 -14.89 2.41 12.18
N TRP A 189 -15.35 1.17 12.31
CA TRP A 189 -16.75 0.86 12.62
C TRP A 189 -17.14 1.16 14.08
N LEU A 190 -16.17 1.35 14.97
CA LEU A 190 -16.37 1.76 16.36
C LEU A 190 -16.35 3.29 16.54
N ALA A 191 -15.97 4.03 15.49
CA ALA A 191 -15.85 5.48 15.55
C ALA A 191 -17.23 6.15 15.74
N PRO A 192 -17.33 7.22 16.56
CA PRO A 192 -18.58 7.96 16.72
C PRO A 192 -18.99 8.65 15.40
N PRO A 193 -20.29 8.94 15.16
CA PRO A 193 -20.79 9.42 13.87
C PRO A 193 -20.10 10.66 13.29
N HIS A 194 -19.50 11.51 14.14
CA HIS A 194 -18.81 12.74 13.73
C HIS A 194 -17.30 12.58 13.49
N HIS A 195 -16.75 11.37 13.67
CA HIS A 195 -15.33 11.11 13.47
C HIS A 195 -14.96 11.17 11.98
N PRO A 196 -13.82 11.76 11.57
CA PRO A 196 -13.43 11.88 10.16
C PRO A 196 -13.37 10.51 9.43
N ASP A 197 -12.93 9.45 10.14
CA ASP A 197 -12.88 8.10 9.58
C ASP A 197 -14.25 7.54 9.15
N VAL A 198 -15.36 8.05 9.69
CA VAL A 198 -16.71 7.61 9.31
C VAL A 198 -16.94 7.86 7.82
N VAL A 199 -16.57 9.04 7.33
CA VAL A 199 -16.75 9.42 5.92
C VAL A 199 -15.92 8.52 5.02
N HIS A 200 -14.65 8.30 5.37
CA HIS A 200 -13.75 7.44 4.61
C HIS A 200 -14.22 5.98 4.59
N ARG A 201 -14.58 5.44 5.77
CA ARG A 201 -15.13 4.10 5.95
C ARG A 201 -16.38 3.88 5.10
N ASP A 202 -17.33 4.81 5.14
CA ASP A 202 -18.61 4.65 4.42
C ASP A 202 -18.40 4.69 2.90
N ALA A 203 -17.53 5.59 2.41
CA ALA A 203 -17.16 5.62 1.00
C ALA A 203 -16.47 4.32 0.56
N MET A 204 -15.51 3.82 1.35
CA MET A 204 -14.82 2.57 1.07
C MET A 204 -15.76 1.36 1.12
N HIS A 205 -16.66 1.30 2.10
CA HIS A 205 -17.67 0.26 2.23
C HIS A 205 -18.57 0.19 1.00
N ALA A 206 -19.11 1.34 0.56
CA ALA A 206 -19.96 1.41 -0.63
C ALA A 206 -19.20 0.94 -1.88
N ALA A 207 -17.95 1.36 -2.03
CA ALA A 207 -17.11 1.01 -3.17
C ALA A 207 -16.76 -0.49 -3.17
N LEU A 208 -16.37 -1.06 -2.02
CA LEU A 208 -16.08 -2.49 -1.87
C LEU A 208 -17.29 -3.37 -2.11
N ARG A 209 -18.49 -2.94 -1.69
CA ARG A 209 -19.74 -3.69 -1.91
C ARG A 209 -19.97 -3.98 -3.39
N SER A 210 -19.59 -3.06 -4.28
CA SER A 210 -19.66 -3.27 -5.74
C SER A 210 -18.68 -4.32 -6.27
N ARG A 211 -17.57 -4.56 -5.56
CA ARG A 211 -16.49 -5.49 -5.94
C ARG A 211 -16.64 -6.89 -5.33
N LEU A 212 -17.47 -7.04 -4.29
CA LEU A 212 -17.69 -8.32 -3.61
C LEU A 212 -18.02 -9.48 -4.55
N PRO A 213 -18.92 -9.36 -5.55
CA PRO A 213 -19.24 -10.49 -6.42
C PRO A 213 -18.02 -11.05 -7.17
N VAL A 214 -17.12 -10.17 -7.62
CA VAL A 214 -15.89 -10.55 -8.33
C VAL A 214 -14.91 -11.27 -7.39
N LEU A 215 -14.74 -10.77 -6.16
CA LEU A 215 -13.87 -11.42 -5.16
C LEU A 215 -14.40 -12.79 -4.73
N LEU A 216 -15.69 -12.86 -4.40
CA LEU A 216 -16.32 -14.09 -3.93
C LEU A 216 -16.39 -15.16 -5.02
N GLY A 217 -16.46 -14.75 -6.30
CA GLY A 217 -16.40 -15.63 -7.46
C GLY A 217 -14.99 -16.14 -7.82
N ALA A 218 -13.93 -15.67 -7.17
CA ALA A 218 -12.56 -16.11 -7.47
C ALA A 218 -12.33 -17.58 -7.10
N GLY A 219 -12.34 -18.47 -8.10
CA GLY A 219 -12.42 -19.92 -7.91
C GLY A 219 -11.10 -20.69 -7.79
N ARG A 220 -9.94 -20.07 -8.06
CA ARG A 220 -8.64 -20.78 -7.99
C ARG A 220 -7.91 -20.50 -6.69
N THR A 221 -7.76 -21.53 -5.86
CA THR A 221 -6.82 -21.50 -4.74
C THR A 221 -5.40 -21.62 -5.28
N VAL A 222 -4.52 -20.72 -4.86
CA VAL A 222 -3.08 -20.81 -5.13
C VAL A 222 -2.32 -21.13 -3.85
N VAL A 223 -1.21 -21.84 -4.03
CA VAL A 223 -0.24 -22.09 -2.96
C VAL A 223 0.84 -21.01 -3.03
N ASP A 224 1.16 -20.47 -1.87
CA ASP A 224 2.25 -19.53 -1.68
C ASP A 224 3.59 -20.12 -2.11
N ARG A 225 4.37 -19.34 -2.86
CA ARG A 225 5.75 -19.68 -3.18
C ARG A 225 6.65 -18.63 -2.55
N GLY A 226 7.30 -19.00 -1.46
CA GLY A 226 8.49 -18.30 -1.01
C GLY A 226 9.60 -18.42 -2.05
N GLY A 227 10.51 -17.45 -2.07
CA GLY A 227 11.73 -17.52 -2.87
C GLY A 227 12.94 -17.35 -1.99
N ASP A 228 13.98 -18.14 -2.27
CA ASP A 228 15.27 -18.05 -1.59
C ASP A 228 16.10 -16.87 -2.11
N GLY A 229 17.05 -16.39 -1.30
CA GLY A 229 17.98 -15.31 -1.66
C GLY A 229 17.44 -13.90 -1.45
N ASP A 230 18.27 -12.90 -1.78
CA ASP A 230 17.98 -11.48 -1.60
C ASP A 230 16.69 -11.08 -2.33
N PRO A 231 15.64 -10.62 -1.62
CA PRO A 231 14.39 -10.28 -2.25
C PRO A 231 14.49 -9.09 -3.21
N LEU A 232 15.35 -8.10 -2.93
CA LEU A 232 15.49 -6.93 -3.78
C LEU A 232 16.02 -7.35 -5.16
N LEU A 233 17.09 -8.17 -5.17
CA LEU A 233 17.67 -8.68 -6.41
C LEU A 233 16.68 -9.51 -7.23
N ARG A 234 15.84 -10.33 -6.58
CA ARG A 234 14.80 -11.12 -7.28
C ARG A 234 13.73 -10.24 -7.91
N ILE A 235 13.28 -9.22 -7.19
CA ILE A 235 12.28 -8.26 -7.70
C ILE A 235 12.87 -7.50 -8.88
N GLU A 236 14.08 -6.95 -8.74
CA GLU A 236 14.76 -6.22 -9.79
C GLU A 236 15.01 -7.10 -11.02
N ALA A 237 15.44 -8.35 -10.84
CA ALA A 237 15.60 -9.29 -11.95
C ALA A 237 14.28 -9.55 -12.70
N GLU A 238 13.15 -9.64 -11.98
CA GLU A 238 11.84 -9.78 -12.61
C GLU A 238 11.39 -8.50 -13.33
N LEU A 239 11.70 -7.31 -12.79
CA LEU A 239 11.44 -6.03 -13.47
C LEU A 239 12.24 -5.93 -14.78
N VAL A 240 13.52 -6.35 -14.77
CA VAL A 240 14.36 -6.45 -15.97
C VAL A 240 13.76 -7.41 -16.99
N GLY A 241 13.37 -8.61 -16.56
CA GLY A 241 12.78 -9.63 -17.43
C GLY A 241 11.46 -9.18 -18.08
N ARG A 242 10.78 -8.20 -17.47
CA ARG A 242 9.55 -7.57 -17.98
C ARG A 242 9.81 -6.30 -18.78
N GLY A 243 11.06 -5.85 -18.90
CA GLY A 243 11.43 -4.62 -19.62
C GLY A 243 10.86 -3.34 -18.97
N LEU A 244 10.68 -3.34 -17.65
CA LEU A 244 10.15 -2.18 -16.92
C LEU A 244 11.28 -1.25 -16.47
N ASP A 245 11.05 0.05 -16.58
CA ASP A 245 11.89 1.09 -15.97
C ASP A 245 11.41 1.35 -14.53
N TRP A 246 12.35 1.44 -13.59
CA TRP A 246 12.09 1.83 -12.20
C TRP A 246 13.25 2.66 -11.65
N GLY A 247 12.96 3.47 -10.64
CA GLY A 247 13.96 4.28 -9.96
C GLY A 247 13.62 4.56 -8.50
N TYR A 248 14.63 5.03 -7.78
CA TYR A 248 14.51 5.42 -6.38
C TYR A 248 14.91 6.88 -6.22
N ALA A 249 14.14 7.59 -5.40
CA ALA A 249 14.49 8.91 -4.92
C ALA A 249 14.78 8.84 -3.42
N ASP A 250 15.90 9.43 -3.01
CA ASP A 250 16.24 9.62 -1.61
C ASP A 250 15.51 10.87 -1.08
N LEU A 251 14.55 10.64 -0.21
CA LEU A 251 13.74 11.68 0.43
C LEU A 251 14.16 11.90 1.89
N THR A 252 15.33 11.44 2.32
CA THR A 252 15.77 11.66 3.71
C THR A 252 15.84 13.14 4.05
N ALA A 253 14.96 13.57 4.96
CA ALA A 253 14.99 14.91 5.51
C ALA A 253 16.18 15.05 6.47
N ALA A 254 17.09 16.00 6.20
CA ALA A 254 18.31 16.19 6.99
C ALA A 254 18.03 16.46 8.48
N GLY A 255 16.90 17.12 8.80
CA GLY A 255 16.50 17.38 10.19
C GLY A 255 15.96 16.17 10.95
N ILE A 256 15.59 15.09 10.25
CA ILE A 256 15.05 13.86 10.83
C ILE A 256 16.11 12.76 10.87
N GLY A 257 16.92 12.65 9.80
CA GLY A 257 18.03 11.69 9.71
C GLY A 257 17.61 10.24 9.49
N VAL A 258 16.31 9.95 9.33
CA VAL A 258 15.79 8.62 9.01
C VAL A 258 15.83 8.41 7.49
N PRO A 259 16.39 7.30 6.98
CA PRO A 259 16.26 6.89 5.59
C PRO A 259 14.80 6.87 5.12
N VAL A 260 14.46 7.68 4.11
CA VAL A 260 13.12 7.68 3.47
C VAL A 260 13.33 7.63 1.98
N VAL A 261 12.67 6.68 1.31
CA VAL A 261 12.84 6.44 -0.12
C VAL A 261 11.50 6.45 -0.81
N ARG A 262 11.44 7.02 -2.01
CA ARG A 262 10.34 6.79 -2.94
C ARG A 262 10.76 5.89 -4.10
N CYS A 263 10.00 4.82 -4.34
CA CYS A 263 10.13 3.97 -5.51
C CYS A 263 9.12 4.41 -6.58
N VAL A 264 9.60 4.59 -7.81
CA VAL A 264 8.77 4.96 -8.96
C VAL A 264 8.91 3.92 -10.06
N ILE A 265 7.76 3.48 -10.59
CA ILE A 265 7.65 2.58 -11.75
C ILE A 265 6.62 3.22 -12.69
N PRO A 266 7.05 4.05 -13.68
CA PRO A 266 6.14 4.83 -14.51
C PRO A 266 5.14 4.00 -15.31
N GLY A 267 5.53 2.77 -15.69
CA GLY A 267 4.66 1.85 -16.42
C GLY A 267 3.53 1.24 -15.61
N TRP A 268 3.42 1.53 -14.31
CA TRP A 268 2.39 0.99 -13.43
C TRP A 268 1.39 2.07 -12.99
N PRO A 269 0.12 1.71 -12.78
CA PRO A 269 -0.90 2.64 -12.32
C PRO A 269 -0.70 3.03 -10.84
N LEU A 270 -1.14 4.24 -10.49
CA LEU A 270 -1.32 4.65 -9.09
C LEU A 270 -2.69 4.23 -8.59
N ALA A 271 -2.78 3.85 -7.31
CA ALA A 271 -4.05 3.44 -6.70
C ALA A 271 -4.93 4.64 -6.33
N ARG A 272 -4.35 5.72 -5.82
CA ARG A 272 -5.04 6.86 -5.21
C ARG A 272 -5.99 7.58 -6.18
N PRO A 273 -5.64 7.85 -7.46
CA PRO A 273 -6.60 8.43 -8.41
C PRO A 273 -7.84 7.55 -8.64
N ILE A 274 -7.67 6.22 -8.58
CA ILE A 274 -8.77 5.26 -8.74
C ILE A 274 -9.66 5.25 -7.50
N LEU A 275 -9.08 5.32 -6.30
CA LEU A 275 -9.81 5.36 -5.03
C LEU A 275 -10.55 6.67 -4.79
N MET A 276 -10.02 7.80 -5.26
CA MET A 276 -10.66 9.11 -5.14
C MET A 276 -11.79 9.32 -6.16
N SER A 277 -11.98 8.41 -7.12
CA SER A 277 -13.05 8.44 -8.12
C SER A 277 -13.74 7.07 -8.27
N PRO A 278 -14.34 6.52 -7.20
CA PRO A 278 -14.83 5.14 -7.18
C PRO A 278 -15.97 4.87 -8.17
N ASN A 279 -16.67 5.91 -8.64
CA ASN A 279 -17.75 5.79 -9.63
C ASN A 279 -17.28 5.63 -11.09
N ARG A 280 -15.97 5.71 -11.38
CA ARG A 280 -15.43 5.47 -12.72
C ARG A 280 -14.97 4.02 -12.87
N ALA A 281 -15.87 3.08 -12.59
CA ALA A 281 -15.65 1.64 -12.77
C ALA A 281 -15.60 1.21 -14.25
N ASP A 282 -15.59 2.16 -15.20
CA ASP A 282 -15.37 1.87 -16.61
C ASP A 282 -13.85 1.80 -16.87
N GLY A 283 -13.39 0.66 -17.41
CA GLY A 283 -11.98 0.37 -17.67
C GLY A 283 -11.21 1.39 -18.54
N ALA A 284 -11.86 2.45 -19.03
CA ALA A 284 -11.26 3.56 -19.74
C ALA A 284 -10.36 4.47 -18.86
N ALA A 285 -10.61 4.56 -17.55
CA ALA A 285 -9.81 5.42 -16.65
C ALA A 285 -8.42 4.84 -16.33
N VAL A 286 -8.29 3.50 -16.28
CA VAL A 286 -7.01 2.81 -16.03
C VAL A 286 -6.06 3.02 -17.21
N THR A 287 -6.57 2.95 -18.44
CA THR A 287 -5.83 3.27 -19.67
C THR A 287 -5.47 4.75 -19.78
N GLN A 288 -6.34 5.66 -19.32
CA GLN A 288 -6.05 7.09 -19.31
C GLN A 288 -4.99 7.48 -18.28
N SER A 289 -4.93 6.82 -17.12
CA SER A 289 -3.84 7.03 -16.14
C SER A 289 -2.48 6.59 -16.70
N LEU A 290 -2.41 5.44 -17.38
CA LEU A 290 -1.19 4.97 -18.05
C LEU A 290 -0.74 5.94 -19.16
N ALA A 291 -1.67 6.52 -19.92
CA ALA A 291 -1.38 7.48 -20.98
C ALA A 291 -0.95 8.87 -20.44
N SER A 292 -1.56 9.34 -19.34
CA SER A 292 -1.24 10.64 -18.73
C SER A 292 0.14 10.66 -18.06
N PHE A 293 0.61 9.53 -17.51
CA PHE A 293 1.98 9.41 -16.99
C PHE A 293 3.02 9.42 -18.11
N ALA A 294 2.73 8.75 -19.24
CA ALA A 294 3.58 8.82 -20.43
C ALA A 294 3.65 10.25 -21.00
N TYR A 295 2.57 11.04 -20.90
CA TYR A 295 2.54 12.42 -21.36
C TYR A 295 3.32 13.37 -20.45
N ALA A 296 3.20 13.26 -19.12
CA ALA A 296 3.96 14.11 -18.19
C ALA A 296 5.49 13.88 -18.27
N ALA A 297 5.93 12.65 -18.57
CA ALA A 297 7.34 12.33 -18.81
C ALA A 297 7.89 12.90 -20.14
N ALA A 298 7.02 13.26 -21.09
CA ALA A 298 7.41 13.75 -22.42
C ALA A 298 7.44 15.28 -22.55
N VAL A 299 6.85 16.03 -21.63
CA VAL A 299 6.66 17.50 -21.74
C VAL A 299 7.63 18.28 -20.84
N GLY A 300 8.57 17.61 -20.16
CA GLY A 300 9.61 18.23 -19.32
C GLY A 300 11.01 18.24 -19.95
N GLY A 301 11.10 18.49 -21.27
CA GLY A 301 12.37 18.71 -21.98
C GLY A 301 12.91 20.12 -21.80
#